data_AF-A0A1A6AWA3-F1
#
_entry.id   AF-A0A1A6AWA3-F1
#
_cell.length_a   1.000
_cell.length_b   1.000
_cell.length_c   1.000
_cell.angle_alpha   90.00
_cell.angle_beta   90.00
_cell.angle_gamma   90.00
#
_symmetry.space_group_name_H-M   'P 1'
#
loop_
_entity.id
_entity.type
_entity.pdbx_description
1 polymer ?
#
loop_
_entity_poly.entity_id
_entity_poly.type
_entity_poly.pdbx_seq_one_letter_code
_entity_poly.pdbx_strand_id
1 'polypeptide(L)'
;MQQQNNTIERNEKNEKSAEELELIISTFLRIGVILSSIVILTGLLMFLISGHSGYTGNYYPTKPIEILKGCTYFKPYAIILFGLLILMAIPVLRVAVSILVFFKEGDYLYVKITSLVLVILLCSILMGKVG
;
A
#
# COMPACT_ATOMS: atom_id res chain seq x y z
N MET A 1 -12.13 14.75 -45.40
CA MET A 1 -12.44 15.69 -44.29
C MET A 1 -13.13 15.00 -43.10
N GLN A 2 -14.24 14.26 -43.28
CA GLN A 2 -14.91 13.56 -42.17
C GLN A 2 -14.07 12.47 -41.47
N GLN A 3 -13.23 11.76 -42.22
CA GLN A 3 -12.38 10.69 -41.67
C GLN A 3 -11.23 11.21 -40.80
N GLN A 4 -10.84 12.47 -40.95
CA GLN A 4 -9.76 13.10 -40.17
C GLN A 4 -10.28 13.59 -38.80
N ASN A 5 -11.53 14.07 -38.72
CA ASN A 5 -12.17 14.45 -37.45
C ASN A 5 -12.37 13.26 -36.51
N ASN A 6 -12.83 12.10 -37.02
CA ASN A 6 -13.04 10.91 -36.19
C ASN A 6 -11.75 10.35 -35.56
N THR A 7 -10.60 10.53 -36.21
CA THR A 7 -9.30 10.08 -35.68
C THR A 7 -8.79 10.99 -34.58
N ILE A 8 -9.02 12.31 -34.72
CA ILE A 8 -8.64 13.31 -33.71
C ILE A 8 -9.50 13.13 -32.44
N GLU A 9 -10.81 12.96 -32.57
CA GLU A 9 -11.69 12.73 -31.41
C GLU A 9 -11.39 11.41 -30.68
N ARG A 10 -10.98 10.36 -31.40
CA ARG A 10 -10.58 9.07 -30.78
C ARG A 10 -9.25 9.17 -30.04
N ASN A 11 -8.28 9.90 -30.59
CA ASN A 11 -6.97 10.08 -29.95
C ASN A 11 -7.06 10.95 -28.69
N GLU A 12 -7.79 12.08 -28.75
CA GLU A 12 -8.05 12.91 -27.56
C GLU A 12 -8.75 12.12 -26.44
N LYS A 13 -9.67 11.22 -26.81
CA LYS A 13 -10.37 10.37 -25.83
C LYS A 13 -9.45 9.31 -25.20
N ASN A 14 -8.56 8.69 -25.98
CA ASN A 14 -7.62 7.69 -25.48
C ASN A 14 -6.53 8.33 -24.60
N GLU A 15 -6.01 9.50 -24.99
CA GLU A 15 -5.05 10.29 -24.20
C GLU A 15 -5.66 10.69 -22.86
N LYS A 16 -6.88 11.25 -22.85
CA LYS A 16 -7.59 11.56 -21.60
C LYS A 16 -7.81 10.35 -20.71
N SER A 17 -8.22 9.20 -21.27
CA SER A 17 -8.40 7.99 -20.44
C SER A 17 -7.09 7.46 -19.85
N ALA A 18 -5.99 7.50 -20.59
CA ALA A 18 -4.68 7.09 -20.06
C ALA A 18 -4.21 8.02 -18.93
N GLU A 19 -4.32 9.34 -19.14
CA GLU A 19 -3.99 10.35 -18.12
C GLU A 19 -4.86 10.19 -16.86
N GLU A 20 -6.17 9.95 -17.02
CA GLU A 20 -7.08 9.70 -15.89
C GLU A 20 -6.67 8.45 -15.09
N LEU A 21 -6.24 7.36 -15.75
CA LEU A 21 -5.81 6.15 -15.06
C LEU A 21 -4.51 6.38 -14.27
N GLU A 22 -3.55 7.10 -14.85
CA GLU A 22 -2.30 7.45 -14.16
C GLU A 22 -2.56 8.36 -12.94
N LEU A 23 -3.48 9.32 -13.07
CA LEU A 23 -3.90 10.19 -11.96
C LEU A 23 -4.59 9.40 -10.85
N ILE A 24 -5.44 8.43 -11.18
CA ILE A 24 -6.10 7.57 -10.20
C ILE A 24 -5.08 6.70 -9.47
N ILE A 25 -4.15 6.06 -10.19
CA ILE A 25 -3.11 5.19 -9.60
C ILE A 25 -2.22 6.00 -8.65
N SER A 26 -1.72 7.14 -9.11
CA SER A 26 -0.83 8.02 -8.32
C SER A 26 -1.53 8.60 -7.08
N THR A 27 -2.82 8.92 -7.17
CA THR A 27 -3.63 9.39 -6.05
C THR A 27 -3.85 8.29 -5.01
N PHE A 28 -4.18 7.06 -5.44
CA PHE A 28 -4.41 5.94 -4.53
C PHE A 28 -3.16 5.61 -3.70
N LEU A 29 -1.99 5.65 -4.35
CA LEU A 29 -0.68 5.49 -3.71
C LEU A 29 -0.42 6.55 -2.64
N ARG A 30 -0.67 7.81 -2.98
CA ARG A 30 -0.42 8.94 -2.08
C ARG A 30 -1.35 8.90 -0.86
N ILE A 31 -2.63 8.60 -1.07
CA ILE A 31 -3.61 8.50 0.02
C ILE A 31 -3.18 7.43 1.03
N GLY A 32 -2.75 6.25 0.56
CA GLY A 32 -2.31 5.18 1.46
C GLY A 32 -1.12 5.60 2.34
N VAL A 33 -0.10 6.24 1.76
CA VAL A 33 1.10 6.65 2.50
C VAL A 33 0.77 7.76 3.50
N ILE A 34 -0.05 8.73 3.10
CA ILE A 34 -0.52 9.80 3.99
C ILE A 34 -1.31 9.21 5.14
N LEU A 35 -2.25 8.29 4.86
CA LEU A 35 -3.04 7.62 5.89
C LEU A 35 -2.15 6.87 6.89
N SER A 36 -1.18 6.11 6.39
CA SER A 36 -0.23 5.38 7.24
C SER A 36 0.58 6.34 8.11
N SER A 37 1.07 7.42 7.53
CA SER A 37 1.84 8.46 8.22
C SER A 37 1.04 9.11 9.34
N ILE A 38 -0.23 9.42 9.10
CA ILE A 38 -1.13 9.98 10.12
C ILE A 38 -1.31 9.00 11.28
N VAL A 39 -1.60 7.73 10.98
CA VAL A 39 -1.79 6.69 12.02
C VAL A 39 -0.51 6.51 12.86
N ILE A 40 0.65 6.43 12.23
CA ILE A 40 1.95 6.35 12.92
C ILE A 40 2.16 7.57 13.80
N LEU A 41 1.91 8.77 13.28
CA LEU A 41 2.09 10.02 14.01
C LEU A 41 1.17 10.09 15.24
N THR A 42 -0.10 9.69 15.09
CA THR A 42 -1.04 9.60 16.21
C THR A 42 -0.56 8.63 17.28
N GLY A 43 -0.13 7.42 16.88
CA GLY A 43 0.41 6.42 17.81
C GLY A 43 1.68 6.90 18.51
N LEU A 44 2.57 7.58 17.78
CA LEU A 44 3.80 8.15 18.32
C LEU A 44 3.53 9.27 19.32
N LEU A 45 2.63 10.19 19.00
CA LEU A 45 2.25 11.27 19.90
C LEU A 45 1.62 10.72 21.19
N MET A 46 0.74 9.72 21.06
CA MET A 46 0.14 9.05 22.21
C MET A 46 1.20 8.31 23.06
N PHE A 47 2.22 7.73 22.43
CA PHE A 47 3.33 7.07 23.11
C PHE A 47 4.20 8.07 23.89
N LEU A 48 4.54 9.21 23.28
CA LEU A 48 5.30 10.27 23.93
C LEU A 48 4.55 10.86 25.14
N ILE A 49 3.25 11.09 25.01
CA ILE A 49 2.42 11.66 26.09
C ILE A 49 2.21 10.66 27.22
N SER A 50 1.96 9.39 26.89
CA SER A 50 1.69 8.36 27.90
C SER A 50 2.97 7.90 28.61
N GLY A 51 4.14 7.94 27.96
CA GLY A 51 5.40 7.46 28.52
C GLY A 51 5.48 5.93 28.72
N HIS A 52 4.42 5.20 28.39
CA HIS A 52 4.33 3.74 28.45
C HIS A 52 3.77 3.16 27.16
N SER A 53 4.29 2.00 26.75
CA SER A 53 3.93 1.30 25.51
C SER A 53 2.48 0.77 25.50
N GLY A 54 1.80 0.75 26.65
CA GLY A 54 0.50 0.11 26.83
C GLY A 54 0.59 -1.41 27.00
N TYR A 55 1.79 -1.98 27.03
CA TYR A 55 2.03 -3.41 27.29
C TYR A 55 2.88 -3.58 28.56
N THR A 56 2.59 -4.62 29.32
CA THR A 56 3.33 -4.96 30.55
C THR A 56 4.67 -5.60 30.18
N GLY A 57 5.77 -5.01 30.64
CA GLY A 57 7.13 -5.53 30.39
C GLY A 57 7.55 -5.46 28.92
N ASN A 58 8.32 -6.47 28.47
CA ASN A 58 8.84 -6.59 27.10
C ASN A 58 7.91 -7.40 26.16
N TYR A 59 6.59 -7.35 26.38
CA TYR A 59 5.64 -8.05 25.50
C TYR A 59 5.32 -7.19 24.28
N TYR A 60 5.72 -7.67 23.10
CA TYR A 60 5.47 -7.02 21.83
C TYR A 60 4.52 -7.88 21.00
N PRO A 61 3.32 -7.36 20.62
CA PRO A 61 2.40 -8.10 19.79
C PRO A 61 2.99 -8.28 18.39
N THR A 62 3.38 -9.50 18.05
CA THR A 62 3.98 -9.84 16.74
C THR A 62 2.96 -10.32 15.71
N LYS A 63 1.73 -10.62 16.14
CA LYS A 63 0.67 -11.10 15.25
C LYS A 63 -0.21 -9.95 14.75
N PRO A 64 -0.57 -9.91 13.45
CA PRO A 64 -1.49 -8.90 12.89
C PRO A 64 -2.81 -8.80 13.67
N ILE A 65 -3.36 -9.96 14.08
CA ILE A 65 -4.61 -10.01 14.85
C ILE A 65 -4.46 -9.43 16.27
N GLU A 66 -3.29 -9.56 16.88
CA GLU A 66 -2.99 -9.01 18.21
C GLU A 66 -2.74 -7.50 18.13
N ILE A 67 -2.14 -7.01 17.05
CA ILE A 67 -1.98 -5.58 16.76
C ILE A 67 -3.36 -4.94 16.58
N LEU A 68 -4.26 -5.57 15.81
CA LEU A 68 -5.61 -5.07 15.58
C LEU A 68 -6.42 -5.00 16.88
N LYS A 69 -6.33 -6.04 17.73
CA LYS A 69 -6.90 -6.02 19.08
C LYS A 69 -6.24 -4.95 19.95
N GLY A 70 -4.92 -4.81 19.94
CA GLY A 70 -4.20 -3.77 20.68
C GLY A 70 -4.62 -2.35 20.31
N CYS A 71 -5.01 -2.14 19.06
CA CYS A 71 -5.57 -0.88 18.56
C CYS A 71 -6.92 -0.58 19.22
N THR A 72 -7.79 -1.58 19.39
CA THR A 72 -9.08 -1.42 20.11
C THR A 72 -8.91 -1.11 21.61
N TYR A 73 -7.80 -1.54 22.21
CA TYR A 73 -7.45 -1.20 23.59
C TYR A 73 -6.69 0.14 23.71
N PHE A 74 -6.63 0.94 22.64
CA PHE A 74 -5.91 2.23 22.60
C PHE A 74 -4.46 2.16 23.12
N LYS A 75 -3.78 1.05 22.86
CA LYS A 75 -2.38 0.92 23.24
C LYS A 75 -1.52 1.70 22.24
N PRO A 76 -0.71 2.68 22.69
CA PRO A 76 0.04 3.55 21.78
C PRO A 76 0.94 2.76 20.81
N TYR A 77 1.61 1.73 21.33
CA TYR A 77 2.49 0.87 20.53
C TYR A 77 1.73 0.05 19.47
N ALA A 78 0.51 -0.37 19.76
CA ALA A 78 -0.31 -1.11 18.79
C ALA A 78 -0.75 -0.21 17.62
N ILE A 79 -1.04 1.07 17.89
CA ILE A 79 -1.40 2.06 16.86
C ILE A 79 -0.21 2.31 15.92
N ILE A 80 1.01 2.42 16.48
CA ILE A 80 2.24 2.57 15.68
C ILE A 80 2.45 1.35 14.78
N LEU A 81 2.37 0.13 15.34
CA LEU A 81 2.54 -1.11 14.57
C LEU A 81 1.46 -1.27 13.51
N PHE A 82 0.24 -0.82 13.79
CA PHE A 82 -0.84 -0.83 12.82
C PHE A 82 -0.54 0.13 11.65
N GLY A 83 -0.10 1.35 11.92
CA GLY A 83 0.33 2.29 10.88
C GLY A 83 1.52 1.78 10.06
N LEU A 84 2.48 1.12 10.71
CA LEU A 84 3.60 0.45 10.03
C LEU A 84 3.11 -0.70 9.12
N LEU A 85 2.14 -1.50 9.60
CA LEU A 85 1.54 -2.58 8.83
C LEU A 85 0.86 -2.06 7.58
N ILE A 86 0.14 -0.94 7.67
CA ILE A 86 -0.43 -0.27 6.49
C ILE A 86 0.70 0.17 5.55
N LEU A 87 1.71 0.88 6.05
CA LEU A 87 2.82 1.41 5.23
C LEU A 87 3.57 0.29 4.48
N MET A 88 3.79 -0.83 5.14
CA MET A 88 4.44 -2.02 4.59
C MET A 88 3.54 -2.80 3.62
N ALA A 89 2.21 -2.68 3.74
CA ALA A 89 1.26 -3.27 2.80
C ALA A 89 1.15 -2.49 1.48
N ILE A 90 1.39 -1.17 1.48
CA ILE A 90 1.34 -0.32 0.27
C ILE A 90 2.22 -0.80 -0.88
N PRO A 91 3.52 -1.13 -0.69
CA PRO A 91 4.35 -1.63 -1.78
C PRO A 91 3.79 -2.94 -2.38
N VAL A 92 3.21 -3.81 -1.55
CA VAL A 92 2.57 -5.05 -2.02
C VAL A 92 1.31 -4.75 -2.84
N LEU A 93 0.44 -3.87 -2.32
CA LEU A 93 -0.79 -3.47 -3.00
C LEU A 93 -0.50 -2.79 -4.34
N ARG A 94 0.53 -1.93 -4.39
CA ARG A 94 1.00 -1.31 -5.64
C ARG A 94 1.35 -2.36 -6.69
N VAL A 95 2.20 -3.31 -6.33
CA VAL A 95 2.65 -4.35 -7.27
C VAL A 95 1.48 -5.22 -7.72
N ALA A 96 0.56 -5.55 -6.82
CA ALA A 96 -0.65 -6.30 -7.16
C ALA A 96 -1.57 -5.55 -8.15
N VAL A 97 -1.77 -4.24 -7.96
CA VAL A 97 -2.55 -3.41 -8.88
C VAL A 97 -1.88 -3.34 -10.25
N SER A 98 -0.56 -3.16 -10.31
CA SER A 98 0.18 -3.19 -11.58
C SER A 98 0.02 -4.52 -12.31
N ILE A 99 0.08 -5.65 -11.60
CA ILE A 99 -0.14 -6.98 -12.19
C ILE A 99 -1.54 -7.08 -12.80
N LEU A 100 -2.58 -6.58 -12.11
CA LEU A 100 -3.96 -6.59 -12.65
C LEU A 100 -4.11 -5.76 -13.91
N VAL A 101 -3.46 -4.59 -13.97
CA VAL A 101 -3.46 -3.72 -15.15
C VAL A 101 -2.78 -4.42 -16.34
N PHE A 102 -1.57 -4.95 -16.14
CA PHE A 102 -0.83 -5.67 -17.20
C PHE A 102 -1.53 -6.95 -17.65
N PHE A 103 -2.19 -7.65 -16.72
CA PHE A 103 -2.99 -8.82 -17.06
C PHE A 103 -4.18 -8.44 -17.96
N LYS A 104 -4.83 -7.31 -17.69
CA LYS A 104 -5.94 -6.81 -18.51
C LYS A 104 -5.47 -6.29 -19.88
N GLU A 105 -4.26 -5.74 -19.95
CA GLU A 105 -3.63 -5.29 -21.21
C GLU A 105 -3.06 -6.44 -22.05
N GLY A 106 -2.92 -7.64 -21.48
CA GLY A 106 -2.41 -8.82 -22.19
C GLY A 106 -0.89 -8.88 -22.32
N ASP A 107 -0.15 -8.03 -21.59
CA ASP A 107 1.32 -8.07 -21.55
C ASP A 107 1.81 -9.13 -20.56
N TYR A 108 1.81 -10.38 -21.02
CA TYR A 108 2.25 -11.54 -20.23
C TYR A 108 3.72 -11.48 -19.81
N LEU A 109 4.57 -10.70 -20.49
CA LEU A 109 5.97 -10.55 -20.12
C LEU A 109 6.08 -9.65 -18.88
N TYR A 110 5.36 -8.53 -18.89
CA TYR A 110 5.31 -7.62 -17.73
C TYR A 110 4.69 -8.28 -16.50
N VAL A 111 3.63 -9.07 -16.68
CA VAL A 111 3.00 -9.85 -15.60
C VAL A 111 3.98 -10.81 -14.94
N LYS A 112 4.81 -11.53 -15.71
CA LYS A 112 5.81 -12.46 -15.16
C LYS A 112 6.88 -11.75 -14.34
N ILE A 113 7.40 -10.62 -14.83
CA ILE A 113 8.44 -9.85 -14.13
C ILE A 113 7.87 -9.28 -12.82
N THR A 114 6.70 -8.62 -12.86
CA THR A 114 6.08 -8.06 -11.65
C THR A 114 5.64 -9.13 -10.66
N SER A 115 5.19 -10.30 -11.13
CA SER A 115 4.91 -11.46 -10.28
C SER A 115 6.17 -11.98 -9.58
N LEU A 116 7.30 -12.08 -10.29
CA LEU A 116 8.59 -12.44 -9.68
C LEU A 116 8.98 -11.43 -8.59
N VAL A 117 8.86 -10.13 -8.86
CA VAL A 117 9.12 -9.08 -7.87
C VAL A 117 8.21 -9.22 -6.65
N LEU A 118 6.92 -9.51 -6.85
CA LEU A 118 5.97 -9.77 -5.77
C LEU A 118 6.42 -10.94 -4.88
N VAL A 119 6.87 -12.04 -5.50
CA VAL A 119 7.40 -13.21 -4.77
C VAL A 119 8.64 -12.82 -3.98
N ILE A 120 9.57 -12.06 -4.56
CA ILE A 120 10.78 -11.60 -3.86
C ILE A 120 10.40 -10.71 -2.66
N LEU A 121 9.43 -9.80 -2.81
CA LEU A 121 8.93 -8.96 -1.72
C LEU A 121 8.31 -9.81 -0.60
N LEU A 122 7.45 -10.77 -0.95
CA LEU A 122 6.85 -11.67 0.03
C LEU A 122 7.91 -12.53 0.74
N CYS A 123 8.87 -13.08 0.00
CA CYS A 123 10.01 -13.79 0.57
C CYS A 123 10.84 -12.88 1.49
N SER A 124 11.09 -11.62 1.12
CA SER A 124 11.81 -10.68 1.97
C SER A 124 11.08 -10.40 3.28
N ILE A 125 9.75 -10.23 3.22
CA ILE A 125 8.90 -10.01 4.40
C ILE A 125 8.88 -11.24 5.30
N LEU A 126 8.73 -12.43 4.71
CA LEU A 126 8.67 -13.70 5.43
C LEU A 126 10.03 -14.08 6.02
N MET A 127 11.13 -13.91 5.28
CA MET A 127 12.48 -14.20 5.74
C MET A 127 12.92 -13.22 6.83
N GLY A 128 12.53 -11.95 6.73
CA GLY A 128 12.72 -10.97 7.81
C GLY A 128 12.02 -11.33 9.12
N LYS A 129 11.06 -12.27 9.11
CA LYS A 129 10.42 -12.82 10.32
C LYS A 129 11.19 -14.01 10.93
N VAL A 130 12.15 -14.58 10.21
CA VAL A 130 12.86 -15.83 10.57
C VAL A 130 14.33 -15.56 10.99
N GLY A 131 14.82 -14.34 10.76
CA GLY A 131 16.14 -13.87 11.23
C GLY A 131 16.07 -13.13 12.56
#